data_AF-A0AAN8J5A0-F1
#
_entry.id   AF-A0AAN8J5A0-F1
#
_cell.length_a   1.000
_cell.length_b   1.000
_cell.length_c   1.000
_cell.angle_alpha   90.00
_cell.angle_beta   90.00
_cell.angle_gamma   90.00
#
_symmetry.space_group_name_H-M   'P 1'
#
loop_
_entity.id
_entity.type
_entity.pdbx_description
1 polymer ?
#
loop_
_entity_poly.entity_id
_entity_poly.type
_entity_poly.pdbx_seq_one_letter_code
_entity_poly.pdbx_strand_id
1 'polypeptide(L)'
;MENYLLFIIWIVLQLFLLDVHGRTSHNKVQCDPTVNNSCPKGYCCVKEVYVSMDVTKPANGFTVCHRRLQKDEFCLHKAEGFLCQCDEGLTCVSQDVENNFGHCQHK
;
A
#
# COMPACT_ATOMS: atom_id res chain seq x y z
N MET A 1 -7.97 31.56 35.67
CA MET A 1 -8.47 30.86 34.46
C MET A 1 -7.35 30.47 33.49
N GLU A 2 -6.08 30.39 33.92
CA GLU A 2 -4.93 30.08 33.04
C GLU A 2 -4.56 28.59 32.98
N ASN A 3 -4.91 27.80 34.01
CA ASN A 3 -4.55 26.37 34.06
C ASN A 3 -5.32 25.47 33.08
N TYR A 4 -6.49 25.90 32.61
CA TYR A 4 -7.29 25.09 31.69
C TYR A 4 -6.71 25.05 30.28
N LEU A 5 -6.08 26.14 29.83
CA LEU A 5 -5.53 26.22 28.48
C LEU A 5 -4.33 25.29 28.32
N LEU A 6 -3.45 25.24 29.32
CA LEU A 6 -2.31 24.32 29.34
C LEU A 6 -2.74 22.86 29.39
N PHE A 7 -3.83 22.56 30.09
CA PHE A 7 -4.39 21.20 30.16
C PHE A 7 -4.95 20.74 28.81
N ILE A 8 -5.65 21.63 28.09
CA ILE A 8 -6.17 21.34 26.74
C ILE A 8 -5.03 21.15 25.74
N ILE A 9 -4.00 22.01 25.77
CA ILE A 9 -2.83 21.87 24.91
C ILE A 9 -2.13 20.53 25.18
N TRP A 10 -2.02 20.12 26.43
CA TRP A 10 -1.40 18.85 26.81
C TRP A 10 -2.22 17.64 26.30
N ILE A 11 -3.55 17.68 26.40
CA ILE A 11 -4.44 16.64 25.85
C ILE A 11 -4.32 16.56 24.32
N VAL A 12 -4.35 17.70 23.64
CA VAL A 12 -4.21 17.73 22.17
C VAL A 12 -2.86 17.19 21.75
N LEU A 13 -1.78 17.55 22.46
CA LEU A 13 -0.43 17.03 22.18
C LEU A 13 -0.35 15.51 22.38
N GLN A 14 -1.01 14.96 23.40
CA GLN A 14 -1.08 13.50 23.60
C GLN A 14 -1.90 12.79 22.52
N LEU A 15 -3.01 13.39 22.05
CA LEU A 15 -3.80 12.87 20.94
C LEU A 15 -3.01 12.84 19.62
N PHE A 16 -2.19 13.87 19.35
CA PHE A 16 -1.32 13.88 18.17
C PHE A 16 -0.18 12.85 18.26
N LEU A 17 0.38 12.60 19.43
CA LEU A 17 1.45 11.60 19.62
C LEU A 17 0.95 10.15 19.54
N LEU A 18 -0.33 9.90 19.86
CA LEU A 18 -0.97 8.60 19.70
C LEU A 18 -1.24 8.23 18.23
N ASP A 19 -1.42 9.21 17.34
CA ASP A 19 -1.69 8.95 15.91
C ASP A 19 -0.45 8.44 15.15
N VAL A 20 0.76 8.77 15.63
CA VAL A 20 2.04 8.44 14.96
C VAL A 20 2.43 6.95 15.11
N HIS A 21 1.92 6.24 16.11
CA HIS A 21 2.31 4.84 16.40
C HIS A 21 1.24 3.79 16.05
N GLY A 22 0.13 4.16 15.39
CA GLY A 22 -1.05 3.30 15.28
C GLY A 22 -1.60 3.02 13.87
N ARG A 23 -0.93 3.39 12.78
CA ARG A 23 -1.44 3.20 11.40
C ARG A 23 -0.62 2.26 10.51
N THR A 24 0.02 1.27 11.11
CA THR A 24 0.59 0.16 10.34
C THR A 24 0.07 -1.15 10.89
N SER A 25 -0.70 -1.87 10.07
CA SER A 25 -1.23 -3.22 10.30
C SER A 25 -2.55 -3.31 11.07
N HIS A 26 -3.70 -3.26 10.39
CA HIS A 26 -4.90 -3.99 10.82
C HIS A 26 -5.83 -4.24 9.61
N ASN A 27 -6.03 -5.52 9.27
CA ASN A 27 -6.90 -6.08 8.21
C ASN A 27 -6.46 -5.89 6.75
N LYS A 28 -5.45 -6.66 6.31
CA LYS A 28 -5.29 -6.95 4.88
C LYS A 28 -6.50 -7.76 4.43
N VAL A 29 -7.36 -7.17 3.61
CA VAL A 29 -8.55 -7.84 3.05
C VAL A 29 -8.07 -8.88 2.05
N GLN A 30 -8.36 -10.16 2.30
CA GLN A 30 -8.08 -11.21 1.33
C GLN A 30 -8.92 -11.00 0.07
N CYS A 31 -8.33 -11.30 -1.07
CA CYS A 31 -8.98 -11.15 -2.36
C CYS A 31 -8.72 -12.34 -3.26
N ASP A 32 -9.65 -12.59 -4.18
CA ASP A 32 -9.49 -13.59 -5.23
C ASP A 32 -9.16 -12.85 -6.55
N PRO A 33 -8.01 -13.12 -7.19
CA PRO A 33 -7.62 -12.48 -8.45
C PRO A 33 -8.49 -12.91 -9.64
N THR A 34 -9.25 -14.01 -9.53
CA THR A 34 -10.17 -14.47 -10.58
C THR A 34 -11.53 -13.78 -10.51
N VAL A 35 -11.85 -13.15 -9.37
CA VAL A 35 -13.12 -12.48 -9.14
C VAL A 35 -12.98 -10.97 -9.36
N ASN A 36 -13.66 -10.47 -10.39
CA ASN A 36 -13.80 -9.03 -10.59
C ASN A 36 -14.48 -8.38 -9.38
N ASN A 37 -13.91 -7.27 -8.88
CA ASN A 37 -14.33 -6.55 -7.67
C ASN A 37 -14.11 -7.30 -6.34
N SER A 38 -13.16 -8.24 -6.27
CA SER A 38 -12.72 -8.78 -4.98
C SER A 38 -12.10 -7.73 -4.05
N CYS A 39 -11.71 -6.58 -4.60
CA CYS A 39 -11.21 -5.42 -3.86
C CYS A 39 -12.09 -4.19 -4.03
N PRO A 40 -12.11 -3.28 -3.02
CA PRO A 40 -12.82 -2.01 -3.12
C PRO A 40 -12.25 -1.11 -4.23
N LYS A 41 -13.02 -0.10 -4.64
CA LYS A 41 -12.58 0.87 -5.65
C LYS A 41 -11.27 1.56 -5.21
N GLY A 42 -10.32 1.70 -6.14
CA GLY A 42 -8.98 2.24 -5.85
C GLY A 42 -8.00 1.21 -5.29
N TYR A 43 -8.40 -0.06 -5.18
CA TYR A 43 -7.54 -1.16 -4.75
C TYR A 43 -7.41 -2.22 -5.85
N CYS A 44 -6.35 -3.00 -5.78
CA CYS A 44 -6.14 -4.17 -6.62
C CYS A 44 -5.75 -5.38 -5.77
N CYS A 45 -5.95 -6.57 -6.32
CA CYS A 45 -5.56 -7.81 -5.66
C CYS A 45 -4.10 -8.14 -5.99
N VAL A 46 -3.23 -8.20 -4.97
CA VAL A 46 -1.81 -8.55 -5.11
C VAL A 46 -1.48 -9.85 -4.39
N LYS A 47 -0.55 -10.62 -4.96
CA LYS A 47 0.01 -11.83 -4.35
C LYS A 47 1.19 -11.44 -3.47
N GLU A 48 1.03 -11.57 -2.17
CA GLU A 48 2.14 -11.46 -1.22
C GLU A 48 2.75 -12.85 -0.99
N VAL A 49 4.05 -12.96 -1.22
CA VAL A 49 4.81 -14.19 -1.01
C VAL A 49 5.67 -14.00 0.24
N TYR A 50 5.43 -14.83 1.25
CA TYR A 50 6.28 -14.86 2.43
C TYR A 50 7.40 -15.87 2.20
N VAL A 51 8.62 -15.36 2.09
CA VAL A 51 9.79 -16.23 2.10
C VAL A 51 10.01 -16.66 3.55
N SER A 52 9.61 -17.90 3.86
CA SER A 52 10.02 -18.54 5.10
C SER A 52 11.55 -18.62 5.11
N MET A 53 12.19 -18.19 6.20
CA MET A 53 13.65 -18.38 6.38
C MET A 53 14.04 -19.86 6.36
N ASP A 54 13.06 -20.75 6.55
CA ASP A 54 13.17 -22.18 6.39
C ASP A 54 13.00 -22.56 4.91
N VAL A 55 14.12 -22.72 4.21
CA VAL A 55 14.22 -23.04 2.77
C VAL A 55 13.58 -24.38 2.38
N THR A 56 13.23 -25.19 3.38
CA THR A 56 12.62 -26.51 3.22
C THR A 56 11.10 -26.47 3.09
N LYS A 57 10.45 -25.35 3.44
CA LYS A 57 9.00 -25.21 3.35
C LYS A 57 8.62 -24.48 2.05
N PRO A 58 7.57 -24.95 1.35
CA PRO A 58 7.09 -24.26 0.16
C PRO A 58 6.70 -22.82 0.54
N ALA A 59 7.00 -21.87 -0.34
CA ALA A 59 6.60 -20.48 -0.15
C ALA A 59 5.07 -20.42 -0.15
N ASN A 60 4.47 -20.11 1.00
CA ASN A 60 3.04 -19.87 1.09
C ASN A 60 2.80 -18.42 0.66
N GLY A 61 2.01 -18.26 -0.40
CA GLY A 61 1.54 -16.97 -0.86
C GLY A 61 0.06 -16.81 -0.54
N PHE A 62 -0.35 -15.60 -0.20
CA PHE A 62 -1.76 -15.23 -0.12
C PHE A 62 -2.01 -13.96 -0.92
N THR A 63 -3.25 -13.79 -1.35
CA THR A 63 -3.68 -12.64 -2.14
C THR A 63 -4.45 -11.66 -1.26
N VAL A 64 -4.06 -10.39 -1.32
CA VAL A 64 -4.64 -9.31 -0.51
C VAL A 64 -4.89 -8.06 -1.32
N CYS A 65 -5.90 -7.30 -0.93
CA CYS A 65 -6.17 -6.01 -1.52
C CYS A 65 -5.12 -5.00 -1.09
N HIS A 66 -4.47 -4.40 -2.07
CA HIS A 66 -3.55 -3.29 -1.89
C HIS A 66 -4.08 -2.06 -2.61
N ARG A 67 -3.82 -0.87 -2.10
CA ARG A 67 -4.22 0.36 -2.80
C ARG A 67 -3.47 0.48 -4.13
N ARG A 68 -4.11 1.08 -5.12
CA ARG A 68 -3.46 1.50 -6.37
C ARG A 68 -2.35 2.51 -6.10
N LEU A 69 -1.34 2.48 -6.98
CA LEU A 69 -0.17 3.32 -6.85
C LEU A 69 -0.52 4.77 -7.17
N GLN A 70 -0.14 5.66 -6.28
CA GLN A 70 -0.36 7.09 -6.36
C GLN A 70 0.72 7.76 -7.19
N LYS A 71 0.56 9.05 -7.46
CA LYS A 71 1.53 9.84 -8.21
C LYS A 71 2.92 9.75 -7.57
N ASP A 72 3.93 9.65 -8.42
CA ASP A 72 5.35 9.54 -8.10
C ASP A 72 5.74 8.26 -7.34
N GLU A 73 4.82 7.32 -7.14
CA GLU A 73 5.15 6.00 -6.56
C GLU A 73 5.78 5.06 -7.59
N PHE A 74 6.68 4.22 -7.10
CA PHE A 74 7.35 3.19 -7.89
C PHE A 74 6.34 2.22 -8.49
N CYS A 75 6.48 1.95 -9.78
CA CYS A 75 5.61 1.05 -10.53
C CYS A 75 6.40 0.10 -11.43
N LEU A 76 5.79 -1.03 -11.77
CA LEU A 76 6.36 -2.03 -12.69
C LEU A 76 5.46 -2.14 -13.93
N HIS A 77 6.06 -2.09 -15.12
CA HIS A 77 5.34 -2.27 -16.38
C HIS A 77 4.76 -3.69 -16.51
N LYS A 78 5.47 -4.67 -15.96
CA LYS A 78 5.02 -6.07 -15.85
C LYS A 78 4.97 -6.46 -14.37
N ALA A 79 3.99 -5.93 -13.65
CA ALA A 79 3.66 -6.46 -12.34
C ALA A 79 2.94 -7.80 -12.54
N GLU A 80 3.62 -8.93 -12.33
CA GLU A 80 3.04 -10.29 -12.36
C GLU A 80 2.10 -10.55 -11.15
N GLY A 81 1.25 -9.58 -10.82
CA GLY A 81 0.35 -9.61 -9.66
C GLY A 81 1.03 -9.30 -8.32
N PHE A 82 2.29 -8.90 -8.29
CA PHE A 82 3.01 -8.56 -7.04
C PHE A 82 2.82 -7.09 -6.60
N LEU A 83 2.38 -6.23 -7.52
CA LEU A 83 2.22 -4.81 -7.30
C LEU A 83 0.95 -4.33 -8.00
N CYS A 84 0.27 -3.34 -7.41
CA CYS A 84 -0.84 -2.69 -8.08
C CYS A 84 -0.38 -1.85 -9.27
N GLN A 85 -1.31 -1.62 -10.19
CA GLN A 85 -1.15 -0.60 -11.22
C GLN A 85 -1.29 0.80 -10.62
N CYS A 86 -0.85 1.80 -11.39
CA CYS A 86 -1.12 3.20 -11.11
C CYS A 86 -2.62 3.49 -11.01
N ASP A 87 -2.96 4.51 -10.24
CA ASP A 87 -4.34 4.94 -10.05
C ASP A 87 -4.94 5.52 -11.34
N GLU A 88 -6.26 5.73 -11.34
CA GLU A 88 -6.97 6.28 -12.49
C GLU A 88 -6.37 7.62 -12.93
N GLY A 89 -6.04 7.75 -14.22
CA GLY A 89 -5.41 8.95 -14.78
C GLY A 89 -3.89 9.03 -14.62
N LEU A 90 -3.26 8.01 -14.03
CA LEU A 90 -1.82 7.85 -13.95
C LEU A 90 -1.34 6.72 -14.87
N THR A 91 -0.11 6.82 -15.35
CA THR A 91 0.58 5.80 -16.15
C THR A 91 1.97 5.59 -15.58
N CYS A 92 2.43 4.34 -15.61
CA CYS A 92 3.79 4.02 -15.20
C CYS A 92 4.76 4.54 -16.26
N VAL A 93 5.53 5.59 -15.94
CA VAL A 93 6.54 6.17 -16.85
C VAL A 93 7.90 5.65 -16.44
N SER A 94 8.54 4.90 -17.34
CA SER A 94 9.92 4.44 -17.12
C SER A 94 10.91 5.59 -17.29
N GLN A 95 11.93 5.64 -16.43
CA GLN A 95 13.04 6.57 -16.59
C GLN A 95 14.06 6.09 -17.62
N ASP A 96 14.09 4.78 -17.93
CA ASP A 96 14.97 4.17 -18.93
C ASP A 96 14.24 3.15 -19.80
N VAL A 97 14.54 3.11 -21.10
CA VAL A 97 13.87 2.20 -22.06
C VAL A 97 14.14 0.72 -21.76
N GLU A 98 15.27 0.41 -21.11
CA GLU A 98 15.65 -0.97 -20.74
C GLU A 98 15.07 -1.43 -19.40
N ASN A 99 14.54 -0.52 -18.60
CA ASN A 99 14.04 -0.83 -17.26
C ASN A 99 12.54 -1.12 -17.28
N ASN A 100 12.15 -2.28 -16.74
CA ASN A 100 10.74 -2.67 -16.57
C ASN A 100 10.05 -1.96 -15.38
N PHE A 101 10.69 -0.91 -14.83
CA PHE A 101 10.24 -0.17 -13.67
C PHE A 101 10.22 1.32 -13.93
N GLY A 102 9.41 2.06 -13.19
CA GLY A 102 9.24 3.49 -13.36
C GLY A 102 8.52 4.13 -12.19
N HIS A 103 7.91 5.28 -12.44
CA HIS A 103 7.05 5.96 -11.46
C HIS A 103 5.70 6.32 -12.08
N CYS A 104 4.64 6.30 -11.27
CA CYS A 104 3.31 6.69 -11.71
C CYS A 104 3.25 8.19 -11.95
N GLN A 105 3.00 8.61 -13.20
CA GLN A 105 2.88 10.02 -13.57
C GLN A 105 1.59 10.25 -14.35
N HIS A 106 1.13 11.50 -14.40
CA HIS A 106 0.01 11.85 -15.27
C HIS A 106 0.40 11.64 -16.73
N LYS A 107 -0.52 11.05 -17.49
CA LYS A 107 -0.38 10.89 -18.93
C LYS A 107 -0.44 12.24 -19.65
#